data_AF-A0A2T2VFD8-F1
#
_entry.id   AF-A0A2T2VFD8-F1
#
_cell.length_a   1.000
_cell.length_b   1.000
_cell.length_c   1.000
_cell.angle_alpha   90.00
_cell.angle_beta   90.00
_cell.angle_gamma   90.00
#
_symmetry.space_group_name_H-M   'P 1'
#
loop_
_entity.id
_entity.type
_entity.pdbx_description
1 polymer ?
#
loop_
_entity_poly.entity_id
_entity_poly.type
_entity_poly.pdbx_seq_one_letter_code
_entity_poly.pdbx_strand_id
1 'polypeptide(L)'
;MAIFFGVLALVLIALIIFQIARTRELVNVLKNEDEFSSSTNTFNAVAVLVMGILGLIGIVWSVISYKDKFLPEAASMHGIWIDNMIMVTLFFTGIVFLVTHILLFWFAYKYRYRRDRSAYYYPQNNKLEVVWTVVPAIVLTILVVMGINYWMKITGPAPAGRMANWVIPNSN
;
A
#
# COMPACT_ATOMS: atom_id res chain seq x y z
N MET A 1 -33.62 -37.73 42.51
CA MET A 1 -32.21 -37.70 42.98
C MET A 1 -31.30 -38.60 42.12
N ALA A 2 -31.62 -39.88 41.91
CA ALA A 2 -30.81 -40.78 41.06
C ALA A 2 -30.69 -40.35 39.58
N ILE A 3 -31.76 -39.86 38.96
CA ILE A 3 -31.76 -39.38 37.56
C ILE A 3 -30.82 -38.18 37.38
N PHE A 4 -30.76 -37.28 38.36
CA PHE A 4 -29.86 -36.12 38.35
C PHE A 4 -28.39 -36.55 38.36
N PHE A 5 -28.02 -37.50 39.22
CA PHE A 5 -26.66 -38.05 39.25
C PHE A 5 -26.31 -38.83 37.98
N GLY A 6 -27.26 -39.57 37.39
CA GLY A 6 -27.06 -40.26 36.12
C GLY A 6 -26.80 -39.32 34.94
N VAL A 7 -27.59 -38.25 34.83
CA VAL A 7 -27.39 -37.21 33.79
C VAL A 7 -26.07 -36.48 34.00
N LEU A 8 -25.73 -36.11 35.24
CA LEU A 8 -24.47 -35.46 35.57
C LEU A 8 -23.26 -36.32 35.18
N ALA A 9 -23.29 -37.63 35.48
CA ALA A 9 -22.23 -38.55 35.10
C ALA A 9 -22.06 -38.63 33.57
N LEU A 10 -23.16 -38.71 32.81
CA LEU A 10 -23.13 -38.71 31.34
C LEU A 10 -22.53 -37.44 30.76
N VAL A 11 -22.90 -36.27 31.30
CA VAL A 11 -22.36 -34.98 30.86
C VAL A 11 -20.86 -34.89 31.14
N LEU A 12 -20.42 -35.32 32.32
CA LEU A 12 -18.99 -35.34 32.67
C LEU A 12 -18.19 -36.28 31.75
N ILE A 13 -18.73 -37.47 31.45
CA ILE A 13 -18.10 -38.41 30.51
C ILE A 13 -17.99 -37.78 29.11
N ALA A 14 -19.04 -37.14 28.62
CA ALA A 14 -19.02 -36.45 27.33
C ALA A 14 -17.98 -35.32 27.29
N LEU A 15 -17.85 -34.53 28.36
CA LEU A 15 -16.85 -33.47 28.47
C LEU A 15 -15.42 -34.02 28.48
N ILE A 16 -15.17 -35.13 29.18
CA ILE A 16 -13.85 -35.78 29.21
C ILE A 16 -13.47 -36.28 27.80
N ILE A 17 -14.41 -36.92 27.09
CA ILE A 17 -14.19 -37.40 25.71
C ILE A 17 -13.85 -36.22 24.79
N PHE A 18 -14.61 -35.11 24.87
CA PHE A 18 -14.36 -33.91 24.08
C PHE A 18 -12.98 -33.29 24.36
N GLN A 19 -12.59 -33.20 25.64
CA GLN A 19 -11.28 -32.67 26.02
C GLN A 19 -10.13 -33.51 25.49
N ILE A 20 -10.24 -34.85 25.54
CA ILE A 20 -9.23 -35.75 24.98
C ILE A 20 -9.11 -35.58 23.47
N ALA A 21 -10.23 -35.45 22.75
CA ALA A 21 -10.23 -35.19 21.31
C ALA A 21 -9.50 -33.88 20.96
N ARG A 22 -9.83 -32.79 21.66
CA ARG A 22 -9.19 -31.47 21.45
C ARG A 22 -7.70 -31.48 21.80
N THR A 23 -7.32 -32.19 22.86
CA THR A 23 -5.91 -32.32 23.28
C THR A 23 -5.11 -33.08 22.23
N ARG A 24 -5.66 -34.15 21.65
CA ARG A 24 -5.01 -34.91 20.57
C ARG A 24 -4.80 -34.06 19.32
N GLU A 25 -5.76 -33.23 18.97
CA GLU A 25 -5.64 -32.28 17.85
C GLU A 25 -4.51 -31.28 18.09
N LEU A 26 -4.48 -30.64 19.27
CA LEU A 26 -3.42 -29.71 19.65
C LEU A 26 -2.04 -30.36 19.66
N VAL A 27 -1.91 -31.58 20.19
CA VAL A 27 -0.64 -32.32 20.21
C VAL A 27 -0.19 -32.70 18.79
N ASN A 28 -1.12 -33.09 17.91
CA ASN A 28 -0.80 -33.35 16.50
C ASN A 28 -0.39 -32.08 15.75
N VAL A 29 -1.01 -30.93 16.06
CA VAL A 29 -0.61 -29.63 15.50
C VAL A 29 0.78 -29.24 16.00
N LEU A 30 1.11 -29.42 17.28
CA LEU A 30 2.45 -29.15 17.80
C LEU A 30 3.52 -30.07 17.20
N LYS A 31 3.21 -31.37 17.05
CA LYS A 31 4.13 -32.34 16.45
C LYS A 31 4.42 -32.06 14.97
N ASN A 32 3.47 -31.45 14.27
CA ASN A 32 3.59 -31.05 12.86
C ASN A 32 3.59 -29.52 12.71
N GLU A 33 3.95 -28.77 13.75
CA GLU A 33 3.80 -27.31 13.80
C GLU A 33 4.55 -26.66 12.66
N ASP A 34 5.73 -27.19 12.41
CA ASP A 34 6.61 -26.77 11.35
C ASP A 34 6.01 -27.00 9.93
N GLU A 35 5.16 -28.03 9.72
CA GLU A 35 4.50 -28.30 8.43
C GLU A 35 3.28 -27.40 8.26
N PHE A 36 2.50 -27.27 9.33
CA PHE A 36 1.34 -26.38 9.39
C PHE A 36 1.74 -24.91 9.18
N SER A 37 2.83 -24.48 9.83
CA SER A 37 3.41 -23.14 9.71
C SER A 37 3.95 -22.88 8.31
N SER A 38 4.69 -23.84 7.71
CA SER A 38 5.21 -23.73 6.34
C SER A 38 4.10 -23.66 5.28
N SER A 39 3.05 -24.46 5.45
CA SER A 39 1.87 -24.47 4.57
C SER A 39 1.11 -23.14 4.67
N THR A 40 0.79 -22.70 5.88
CA THR A 40 0.11 -21.41 6.14
C THR A 40 0.94 -20.24 5.62
N ASN A 41 2.25 -20.22 5.86
CA ASN A 41 3.14 -19.17 5.36
C ASN A 41 3.24 -19.17 3.84
N THR A 42 3.22 -20.33 3.19
CA THR A 42 3.21 -20.41 1.72
C THR A 42 1.88 -19.92 1.16
N PHE A 43 0.75 -20.31 1.75
CA PHE A 43 -0.56 -19.80 1.37
C PHE A 43 -0.64 -18.28 1.52
N ASN A 44 -0.26 -17.75 2.69
CA ASN A 44 -0.26 -16.30 2.96
C ASN A 44 0.65 -15.54 1.99
N ALA A 45 1.84 -16.07 1.70
CA ALA A 45 2.76 -15.44 0.75
C ALA A 45 2.22 -15.42 -0.69
N VAL A 46 1.54 -16.49 -1.12
CA VAL A 46 0.86 -16.53 -2.43
C VAL A 46 -0.34 -15.59 -2.43
N ALA A 47 -1.15 -15.59 -1.39
CA ALA A 47 -2.33 -14.74 -1.27
C ALA A 47 -1.96 -13.25 -1.32
N VAL A 48 -0.92 -12.84 -0.59
CA VAL A 48 -0.40 -11.46 -0.62
C VAL A 48 0.13 -11.10 -2.01
N LEU A 49 0.82 -12.02 -2.69
CA LEU A 49 1.32 -11.76 -4.05
C LEU A 49 0.17 -11.58 -5.05
N VAL A 50 -0.82 -12.48 -5.02
CA VAL A 50 -1.99 -12.43 -5.92
C VAL A 50 -2.81 -11.18 -5.63
N MET A 51 -3.10 -10.90 -4.35
CA MET A 51 -3.80 -9.68 -3.93
C MET A 51 -3.02 -8.43 -4.38
N GLY A 52 -1.70 -8.41 -4.20
CA GLY A 52 -0.86 -7.30 -4.61
C GLY A 52 -0.90 -7.05 -6.12
N ILE A 53 -0.80 -8.10 -6.93
CA ILE A 53 -0.90 -8.00 -8.41
C ILE A 53 -2.30 -7.51 -8.82
N LEU A 54 -3.36 -8.11 -8.29
CA LEU A 54 -4.73 -7.70 -8.57
C LEU A 54 -4.99 -6.26 -8.13
N GLY A 55 -4.47 -5.87 -6.96
CA GLY A 55 -4.55 -4.50 -6.45
C GLY A 55 -3.84 -3.49 -7.34
N LEU A 56 -2.63 -3.81 -7.82
CA LEU A 56 -1.88 -2.95 -8.74
C LEU A 56 -2.59 -2.82 -10.09
N ILE A 57 -3.12 -3.92 -10.64
CA ILE A 57 -3.94 -3.90 -11.85
C ILE A 57 -5.19 -3.03 -11.63
N GLY A 58 -5.87 -3.20 -10.49
CA GLY A 58 -7.06 -2.43 -10.12
C GLY A 58 -6.78 -0.93 -9.98
N ILE A 59 -5.63 -0.56 -9.42
CA ILE A 59 -5.18 0.83 -9.32
C ILE A 59 -4.94 1.42 -10.73
N VAL A 60 -4.17 0.74 -11.57
CA VAL A 60 -3.88 1.22 -12.94
C VAL A 60 -5.17 1.32 -13.76
N TRP A 61 -6.05 0.33 -13.65
CA TRP A 61 -7.36 0.34 -14.28
C TRP A 61 -8.21 1.52 -13.80
N SER A 62 -8.28 1.75 -12.49
CA SER A 62 -8.99 2.90 -11.90
C SER A 62 -8.46 4.23 -12.43
N VAL A 63 -7.14 4.41 -12.49
CA VAL A 63 -6.53 5.62 -13.02
C VAL A 63 -6.91 5.84 -14.48
N ILE A 64 -6.86 4.81 -15.33
CA ILE A 64 -7.19 4.93 -16.75
C ILE A 64 -8.70 5.21 -16.94
N SER A 65 -9.56 4.56 -16.16
CA SER A 65 -11.02 4.72 -16.24
C SER A 65 -11.53 6.05 -15.70
N TYR A 66 -10.84 6.63 -14.72
CA TYR A 66 -11.29 7.86 -14.05
C TYR A 66 -10.40 9.08 -14.30
N LYS A 67 -9.40 8.99 -15.19
CA LYS A 67 -8.50 10.11 -15.54
C LYS A 67 -9.27 11.39 -15.90
N ASP A 68 -10.39 11.27 -16.61
CA ASP A 68 -11.20 12.41 -17.08
C ASP A 68 -11.99 13.07 -15.93
N LYS A 69 -12.00 12.47 -14.73
CA LYS A 69 -12.65 12.99 -13.53
C LYS A 69 -11.68 13.52 -12.48
N PHE A 70 -10.37 13.48 -12.74
CA PHE A 70 -9.35 13.89 -11.76
C PHE A 70 -9.29 15.40 -11.57
N LEU A 71 -9.40 16.15 -12.68
CA LEU A 71 -9.38 17.61 -12.69
C LEU A 71 -10.50 18.10 -13.61
N PRO A 72 -11.23 19.16 -13.25
CA PRO A 72 -12.17 19.81 -14.16
C PRO A 72 -11.42 20.44 -15.34
N GLU A 73 -12.12 20.70 -16.45
CA GLU A 73 -11.53 21.42 -17.58
C GLU A 73 -11.02 22.80 -17.13
N ALA A 74 -9.79 23.13 -17.53
CA ALA A 74 -9.13 24.36 -17.10
C ALA A 74 -9.90 25.62 -17.57
N ALA A 75 -10.51 26.33 -16.62
CA ALA A 75 -11.23 27.58 -16.88
C ALA A 75 -10.31 28.80 -17.10
N SER A 76 -8.99 28.65 -17.01
CA SER A 76 -8.01 29.72 -17.20
C SER A 76 -6.65 29.22 -17.68
N MET A 77 -5.83 30.11 -18.24
CA MET A 77 -4.44 29.77 -18.61
C MET A 77 -3.60 29.31 -17.41
N HIS A 78 -3.88 29.84 -16.21
CA HIS A 78 -3.23 29.39 -14.98
C HIS A 78 -3.67 27.97 -14.60
N GLY A 79 -4.92 27.60 -14.86
CA GLY A 79 -5.44 26.25 -14.66
C GLY A 79 -4.65 25.22 -15.48
N ILE A 80 -4.39 25.50 -16.76
CA ILE A 80 -3.60 24.63 -17.64
C ILE A 80 -2.19 24.36 -17.07
N TRP A 81 -1.56 25.36 -16.44
CA TRP A 81 -0.24 25.18 -15.82
C TRP A 81 -0.30 24.31 -14.57
N ILE A 82 -1.33 24.48 -13.74
CA ILE A 82 -1.54 23.67 -12.54
C ILE A 82 -1.83 22.22 -12.93
N ASP A 83 -2.68 21.99 -13.92
CA ASP A 83 -3.03 20.65 -14.41
C ASP A 83 -1.80 19.90 -14.90
N ASN A 84 -0.94 20.56 -15.67
CA ASN A 84 0.33 20.00 -16.12
C ASN A 84 1.27 19.66 -14.94
N MET A 85 1.36 20.55 -13.94
CA MET A 85 2.20 20.31 -12.76
C MET A 85 1.72 19.08 -11.95
N ILE A 86 0.40 18.96 -11.76
CA ILE A 86 -0.21 17.81 -11.08
C ILE A 86 0.02 16.53 -11.88
N MET A 87 -0.22 16.56 -13.19
CA MET A 87 -0.06 15.39 -14.06
C MET A 87 1.39 14.88 -14.09
N VAL A 88 2.37 15.78 -14.18
CA VAL A 88 3.79 15.43 -14.12
C VAL A 88 4.15 14.82 -12.76
N THR A 89 3.70 15.45 -11.66
CA THR A 89 3.96 14.94 -10.31
C THR A 89 3.34 13.56 -10.10
N LEU A 90 2.10 13.37 -10.53
CA LEU A 90 1.38 12.11 -10.43
C LEU A 90 2.04 11.00 -11.28
N PHE A 91 2.58 11.34 -12.45
CA PHE A 91 3.32 10.42 -13.29
C PHE A 91 4.59 9.90 -12.60
N PHE A 92 5.44 10.79 -12.10
CA PHE A 92 6.69 10.39 -11.43
C PHE A 92 6.43 9.63 -10.13
N THR A 93 5.53 10.15 -9.29
CA THR A 93 5.18 9.49 -8.02
C THR A 93 4.47 8.14 -8.26
N GLY A 94 3.63 8.05 -9.28
CA GLY A 94 2.96 6.83 -9.70
C GLY A 94 3.95 5.74 -10.15
N ILE A 95 4.98 6.09 -10.92
CA ILE A 95 6.03 5.13 -11.31
C ILE A 95 6.75 4.59 -10.06
N VAL A 96 7.19 5.47 -9.16
CA VAL A 96 7.87 5.06 -7.92
C VAL A 96 6.95 4.19 -7.07
N PHE A 97 5.67 4.54 -6.96
CA PHE A 97 4.66 3.75 -6.26
C PHE A 97 4.53 2.34 -6.84
N LEU A 98 4.39 2.20 -8.16
CA LEU A 98 4.27 0.89 -8.80
C LEU A 98 5.53 0.04 -8.60
N VAL A 99 6.72 0.61 -8.83
CA VAL A 99 8.00 -0.10 -8.67
C VAL A 99 8.19 -0.59 -7.24
N THR A 100 7.95 0.27 -6.25
CA THR A 100 8.11 -0.08 -4.83
C THR A 100 7.14 -1.18 -4.40
N HIS A 101 5.87 -1.10 -4.81
CA HIS A 101 4.88 -2.13 -4.49
C HIS A 101 5.20 -3.47 -5.15
N ILE A 102 5.61 -3.48 -6.42
CA ILE A 102 6.05 -4.70 -7.10
C ILE A 102 7.22 -5.34 -6.35
N LEU A 103 8.23 -4.54 -5.97
CA LEU A 103 9.38 -5.03 -5.21
C LEU A 103 8.98 -5.58 -3.84
N LEU A 104 8.08 -4.91 -3.11
CA LEU A 104 7.61 -5.36 -1.80
C LEU A 104 6.83 -6.67 -1.88
N PHE A 105 5.87 -6.79 -2.79
CA PHE A 105 5.10 -8.03 -2.96
C PHE A 105 5.98 -9.18 -3.43
N TRP A 106 6.90 -8.91 -4.36
CA TRP A 106 7.89 -9.90 -4.79
C TRP A 106 8.79 -10.32 -3.63
N PHE A 107 9.26 -9.37 -2.82
CA PHE A 107 10.11 -9.65 -1.67
C PHE A 107 9.39 -10.51 -0.63
N ALA A 108 8.16 -10.14 -0.27
CA ALA A 108 7.32 -10.92 0.65
C ALA A 108 7.13 -12.38 0.18
N TYR A 109 6.93 -12.59 -1.12
CA TYR A 109 6.81 -13.93 -1.70
C TYR A 109 8.14 -14.69 -1.76
N LYS A 110 9.22 -14.03 -2.20
CA LYS A 110 10.55 -14.61 -2.42
C LYS A 110 11.23 -15.01 -1.11
N TYR A 111 11.10 -14.17 -0.09
CA TYR A 111 11.72 -14.32 1.23
C TYR A 111 10.74 -14.81 2.30
N ARG A 112 9.63 -15.44 1.89
CA ARG A 112 8.75 -16.16 2.83
C ARG A 112 9.52 -17.21 3.64
N TYR A 113 9.06 -17.46 4.85
CA TYR A 113 9.62 -18.48 5.74
C TYR A 113 9.68 -19.85 5.06
N ARG A 114 10.84 -20.50 5.16
CA ARG A 114 11.09 -21.89 4.77
C ARG A 114 12.10 -22.49 5.74
N ARG A 115 11.88 -23.73 6.19
CA ARG A 115 12.73 -24.41 7.17
C ARG A 115 14.19 -24.51 6.75
N ASP A 116 14.39 -24.76 5.46
CA ASP A 116 15.66 -24.98 4.77
C ASP A 116 16.39 -23.67 4.40
N ARG A 117 15.88 -22.50 4.82
CA ARG A 117 16.47 -21.20 4.52
C ARG A 117 16.70 -20.38 5.78
N SER A 118 17.98 -20.14 6.11
CA SER A 118 18.37 -19.20 7.15
C SER A 118 18.23 -17.75 6.68
N ALA A 119 17.88 -16.84 7.60
CA ALA A 119 17.87 -15.41 7.31
C ALA A 119 19.30 -14.93 6.98
N TYR A 120 19.47 -14.27 5.84
CA TYR A 120 20.73 -13.65 5.47
C TYR A 120 20.82 -12.27 6.12
N TYR A 121 21.77 -12.09 7.04
CA TYR A 121 22.00 -10.79 7.69
C TYR A 121 22.89 -9.92 6.80
N TYR A 122 22.29 -8.88 6.22
CA TYR A 122 22.97 -7.94 5.33
C TYR A 122 22.68 -6.51 5.77
N PRO A 123 23.46 -5.98 6.72
CA PRO A 123 23.11 -4.74 7.42
C PRO A 123 23.36 -3.47 6.61
N GLN A 124 24.33 -3.47 5.68
CA GLN A 124 24.74 -2.26 5.00
C GLN A 124 25.11 -2.50 3.54
N ASN A 125 24.68 -1.56 2.68
CA ASN A 125 25.10 -1.52 1.30
C ASN A 125 25.18 -0.07 0.81
N ASN A 126 26.37 0.51 0.97
CA ASN A 126 26.66 1.89 0.56
C ASN A 126 26.28 2.17 -0.90
N LYS A 127 26.40 1.20 -1.81
CA LYS A 127 26.04 1.40 -3.22
C LYS A 127 24.52 1.57 -3.37
N LEU A 128 23.73 0.71 -2.72
CA LEU A 128 22.27 0.80 -2.77
C LEU A 128 21.78 2.08 -2.08
N GLU A 129 22.42 2.43 -0.96
CA GLU A 129 22.12 3.64 -0.21
C GLU A 129 22.35 4.91 -1.02
N VAL A 130 23.46 4.97 -1.77
CA VAL A 130 23.74 6.10 -2.65
C VAL A 130 22.71 6.17 -3.79
N VAL A 131 22.36 5.02 -4.39
CA VAL A 131 21.37 5.00 -5.49
C VAL A 131 20.01 5.48 -5.01
N TRP A 132 19.51 4.97 -3.88
CA TRP A 132 18.19 5.33 -3.37
C TRP A 132 18.10 6.75 -2.80
N THR A 133 19.22 7.46 -2.61
CA THR A 133 19.25 8.84 -2.10
C THR A 133 19.41 9.83 -3.24
N VAL A 134 20.34 9.55 -4.14
CA VAL A 134 20.64 10.42 -5.29
C VAL A 134 19.50 10.45 -6.29
N VAL A 135 18.90 9.29 -6.61
CA VAL A 135 17.80 9.24 -7.59
C VAL A 135 16.59 10.08 -7.13
N PRO A 136 16.05 9.90 -5.91
CA PRO A 136 14.97 10.77 -5.42
C PRO A 136 15.38 12.23 -5.32
N ALA A 137 16.61 12.54 -4.90
CA ALA A 137 17.08 13.92 -4.83
C ALA A 137 17.05 14.61 -6.20
N ILE A 138 17.50 13.94 -7.28
CA ILE A 138 17.45 14.49 -8.64
C ILE A 138 16.01 14.70 -9.11
N VAL A 139 15.14 13.69 -8.94
CA VAL A 139 13.73 13.77 -9.36
C VAL A 139 13.01 14.90 -8.62
N LEU A 140 13.18 15.00 -7.30
CA LEU A 140 12.59 16.07 -6.50
C LEU A 140 13.12 17.45 -6.90
N THR A 141 14.42 17.57 -7.18
CA THR A 141 14.99 18.85 -7.64
C THR A 141 14.32 19.32 -8.93
N ILE A 142 14.13 18.43 -9.91
CA ILE A 142 13.45 18.76 -11.17
C ILE A 142 12.00 19.21 -10.90
N LEU A 143 11.26 18.47 -10.08
CA LEU A 143 9.86 18.79 -9.75
C LEU A 143 9.74 20.14 -9.03
N VAL A 144 10.64 20.43 -8.09
CA VAL A 144 10.66 21.70 -7.33
C VAL A 144 10.98 22.87 -8.25
N VAL A 145 11.97 22.75 -9.13
CA VAL A 145 12.32 23.82 -10.09
C VAL A 145 11.15 24.11 -11.03
N MET A 146 10.46 23.08 -11.52
CA MET A 146 9.24 23.26 -12.31
C MET A 146 8.14 23.96 -11.50
N GLY A 147 7.90 23.52 -10.26
CA GLY A 147 6.90 24.11 -9.38
C GLY A 147 7.15 25.59 -9.10
N ILE A 148 8.39 25.98 -8.80
CA ILE A 148 8.78 27.37 -8.57
C ILE A 148 8.59 28.23 -9.82
N ASN A 149 8.92 27.71 -11.01
CA ASN A 149 8.68 28.43 -12.27
C ASN A 149 7.20 28.69 -12.53
N TYR A 150 6.32 27.72 -12.28
CA TYR A 150 4.88 27.93 -12.40
C TYR A 150 4.34 28.88 -11.33
N TRP A 151 4.83 28.75 -10.09
CA TRP A 151 4.48 29.66 -9.00
C TRP A 151 4.75 31.11 -9.37
N MET A 152 5.98 31.44 -9.79
CA MET A 152 6.35 32.80 -10.19
C MET A 152 5.52 33.35 -11.35
N LYS A 153 5.12 32.49 -12.30
CA LYS A 153 4.25 32.90 -13.41
C LYS A 153 2.80 33.19 -12.97
N ILE A 154 2.31 32.52 -11.94
CA ILE A 154 0.94 32.68 -11.43
C ILE A 154 0.86 33.86 -10.45
N THR A 155 1.83 33.98 -9.54
CA THR A 155 1.86 35.02 -8.50
C THR A 155 2.61 36.29 -8.93
N GLY A 156 3.09 36.33 -10.17
CA GLY A 156 3.78 37.49 -10.73
C GLY A 156 2.87 38.72 -10.84
N PRO A 157 3.45 39.91 -11.03
CA PRO A 157 2.68 41.14 -11.15
C PRO A 157 1.70 41.07 -12.34
N ALA A 158 0.57 41.75 -12.17
CA ALA A 158 -0.45 41.81 -13.18
C ALA A 158 0.09 42.37 -14.52
N PRO A 159 -0.37 41.85 -15.68
CA PRO A 159 -0.10 42.49 -16.96
C PRO A 159 -0.56 43.95 -16.92
N ALA A 160 0.27 44.85 -17.46
CA ALA A 160 -0.07 46.27 -17.57
C ALA A 160 -1.32 46.44 -18.45
N GLY A 161 -2.36 47.11 -17.92
CA GLY A 161 -3.62 47.34 -18.64
C GLY A 161 -4.83 46.53 -18.16
N ARG A 162 -4.77 45.81 -17.03
CA ARG A 162 -5.97 45.19 -16.43
C ARG A 162 -6.96 46.25 -15.92
N MET A 163 -8.23 46.12 -16.29
CA MET A 163 -9.31 46.89 -15.67
C MET A 163 -9.41 46.50 -14.20
N ALA A 164 -9.31 47.47 -13.29
CA ALA A 164 -9.54 47.27 -11.86
C ALA A 164 -11.03 47.05 -11.63
N ASN A 165 -11.45 45.79 -11.66
CA ASN A 165 -12.79 45.37 -11.27
C ASN A 165 -12.84 45.17 -9.75
N TRP A 166 -13.26 46.21 -9.04
CA TRP A 166 -13.55 46.12 -7.61
C TRP A 166 -14.79 45.26 -7.38
N VAL A 167 -14.59 44.01 -6.95
CA VAL A 167 -15.68 43.20 -6.40
C VAL A 167 -15.94 43.70 -4.99
N ILE A 168 -16.97 44.52 -4.81
CA ILE A 168 -17.44 44.92 -3.48
C ILE A 168 -18.08 43.67 -2.85
N PRO A 169 -17.54 43.12 -1.74
CA PRO A 169 -18.19 42.03 -1.05
C PRO A 169 -19.56 42.53 -0.57
N ASN A 170 -20.63 41.88 -1.01
CA ASN A 170 -21.97 42.18 -0.52
C ASN A 170 -21.99 41.97 1.01
N SER A 171 -22.12 43.07 1.76
CA SER A 171 -22.40 43.04 3.20
C SER A 171 -23.89 42.86 3.44
N ASN A 172 -24.36 41.62 3.37
CA ASN A 172 -25.65 41.20 3.92
C ASN A 172 -25.41 40.20 5.05
#